data_AF-A0A848I516-F1
#
_entry.id   AF-A0A848I516-F1
#
_cell.length_a   1.000
_cell.length_b   1.000
_cell.length_c   1.000
_cell.angle_alpha   90.00
_cell.angle_beta   90.00
_cell.angle_gamma   90.00
#
_symmetry.space_group_name_H-M   'P 1'
#
loop_
_entity.id
_entity.type
_entity.pdbx_description
1 polymer ?
#
loop_
_entity_poly.entity_id
_entity_poly.type
_entity_poly.pdbx_seq_one_letter_code
_entity_poly.pdbx_strand_id
1 'polypeptide(L)' 'MIQHLWKLFQTATGAPDDQIVIGIQDVPASQAMEMGQVMPDIADE' A
#
# COMPACT_ATOMS: atom_id res chain seq x y z
N MET A 1 -2.96 -5.96 -8.85
CA MET A 1 -2.68 -4.95 -7.80
C MET A 1 -1.51 -4.03 -8.16
N ILE A 2 -0.27 -4.53 -8.28
CA ILE A 2 0.92 -3.68 -8.48
C ILE A 2 0.83 -2.77 -9.73
N GLN A 3 0.40 -3.31 -10.88
CA GLN A 3 0.22 -2.52 -12.10
C GLN A 3 -0.83 -1.41 -11.96
N HIS A 4 -1.85 -1.62 -11.11
CA HIS A 4 -2.86 -0.61 -10.84
C HIS A 4 -2.28 0.50 -9.98
N LEU A 5 -1.54 0.16 -8.92
CA LEU A 5 -0.82 1.13 -8.10
C LEU A 5 0.18 1.94 -8.95
N TRP A 6 0.95 1.30 -9.81
CA TRP A 6 1.90 1.98 -10.70
C TRP A 6 1.21 3.05 -11.55
N LYS A 7 0.12 2.70 -12.24
CA LYS A 7 -0.68 3.65 -13.03
C LYS A 7 -1.28 4.76 -12.18
N LEU A 8 -1.76 4.45 -10.98
CA LEU A 8 -2.31 5.43 -10.05
C LEU A 8 -1.25 6.49 -9.68
N PHE A 9 -0.06 6.05 -9.29
CA PHE A 9 1.02 6.97 -8.91
C PHE A 9 1.56 7.75 -10.10
N GLN A 10 1.73 7.14 -11.27
CA GLN A 10 2.06 7.86 -12.51
C GLN A 10 1.03 8.96 -12.80
N THR A 11 -0.26 8.65 -12.70
CA THR A 11 -1.34 9.59 -13.02
C THR A 11 -1.42 10.73 -12.00
N ALA A 12 -1.28 10.44 -10.71
CA ALA A 12 -1.40 11.43 -9.65
C ALA A 12 -0.18 12.36 -9.55
N THR A 13 1.01 11.86 -9.86
CA THR A 13 2.27 12.63 -9.75
C THR A 13 2.68 13.30 -11.06
N GLY A 14 2.32 12.73 -12.21
CA GLY A 14 2.84 13.16 -13.52
C GLY A 14 4.34 12.92 -13.69
N ALA A 15 4.98 12.21 -12.76
CA ALA A 15 6.41 11.94 -12.81
C ALA A 15 6.73 10.87 -13.87
N PRO A 16 7.86 11.00 -14.57
CA PRO A 16 8.35 9.94 -15.46
C PRO A 16 8.77 8.70 -14.67
N ASP A 17 8.82 7.56 -15.36
CA ASP A 17 9.02 6.24 -14.74
C ASP A 17 10.30 6.12 -13.91
N ASP A 18 11.37 6.79 -14.32
CA ASP A 18 12.67 6.80 -13.64
C ASP A 18 12.70 7.65 -12.36
N GLN A 19 11.61 8.36 -12.06
CA GLN A 19 11.45 9.20 -10.87
C GLN A 19 10.44 8.62 -9.87
N ILE A 20 9.86 7.45 -10.14
CA ILE A 20 8.92 6.77 -9.23
C ILE A 20 9.55 5.47 -8.71
N VAL A 21 9.62 5.34 -7.38
CA VAL A 21 9.97 4.08 -6.70
C VAL A 21 8.85 3.74 -5.74
N ILE A 22 8.30 2.52 -5.85
CA ILE A 22 7.24 2.01 -4.96
C ILE A 22 7.79 0.81 -4.19
N GLY A 23 7.81 0.92 -2.85
CA GLY A 23 8.05 -0.21 -1.96
C GLY A 23 6.72 -0.74 -1.43
N ILE A 24 6.55 -2.06 -1.43
CA ILE A 24 5.41 -2.74 -0.79
C ILE A 24 5.96 -3.56 0.37
N GLN A 25 5.39 -3.37 1.56
CA GLN A 25 5.73 -4.09 2.76
C GLN A 25 4.47 -4.66 3.38
N ASP A 26 4.49 -5.97 3.63
CA ASP A 26 3.45 -6.66 4.35
C ASP A 26 3.87 -6.81 5.82
N VAL A 27 2.96 -6.51 6.73
CA VAL A 27 3.12 -6.72 8.17
C VAL A 27 1.87 -7.42 8.73
N PRO A 28 1.99 -8.26 9.77
CA PRO A 28 0.81 -8.84 10.42
C PRO A 28 -0.13 -7.76 10.95
N ALA A 29 -1.45 -7.97 10.86
CA ALA A 29 -2.45 -7.03 11.36
C ALA A 29 -2.27 -6.74 12.86
N SER A 30 -1.84 -7.76 13.62
CA SER A 30 -1.49 -7.64 15.04
C SER A 30 -0.36 -6.65 15.35
N GLN A 31 0.40 -6.21 14.34
CA GLN A 31 1.48 -5.23 14.45
C GLN A 31 1.08 -3.83 13.93
N ALA A 32 -0.15 -3.68 13.43
CA ALA A 32 -0.69 -2.41 12.96
C ALA A 32 -1.73 -1.87 13.96
N MET A 33 -1.77 -0.54 14.10
CA MET A 33 -2.74 0.16 14.95
C MET A 33 -3.38 1.30 14.17
N GLU A 34 -4.70 1.37 14.21
CA GLU A 34 -5.50 2.44 13.61
C GLU A 34 -6.46 2.99 14.67
N MET A 35 -6.49 4.32 14.84
CA MET A 35 -7.36 4.99 15.82
C MET A 35 -7.23 4.46 17.27
N GLY A 36 -6.03 4.01 17.66
CA GLY A 36 -5.74 3.48 18.99
C GLY A 36 -6.17 2.02 19.21
N GLN A 37 -6.60 1.33 18.16
CA GLN A 37 -6.99 -0.08 18.20
C GLN A 37 -6.05 -0.90 17.31
N VAL A 38 -5.66 -2.09 17.76
CA VAL A 38 -4.93 -3.04 16.91
C VAL A 38 -5.82 -3.44 15.74
N MET A 39 -5.28 -3.47 14.52
CA MET A 39 -6.07 -3.86 13.36
C MET A 39 -6.52 -5.32 13.50
N PRO A 40 -7.79 -5.64 13.20
CA PRO A 40 -8.27 -7.01 13.27
C PRO A 40 -7.65 -7.86 12.16
N ASP A 41 -7.45 -9.15 12.42
CA ASP A 41 -7.17 -10.10 11.35
C ASP A 41 -8.36 -10.13 10.38
N ILE A 42 -8.06 -10.11 9.10
CA ILE A 42 -9.07 -10.34 8.07
C ILE A 42 -9.14 -11.86 7.91
N ALA A 43 -10.12 -12.49 8.58
CA ALA A 43 -10.37 -13.91 8.40
C ALA A 43 -10.61 -14.18 6.90
N ASP A 44 -9.96 -15.22 6.37
CA ASP A 44 -9.93 -15.59 4.96
C ASP A 44 -11.31 -15.44 4.27
N GLU A 45 -11.39 -14.61 3.22
CA GLU A 45 -12.47 -14.65 2.22
C GLU A 45 -12.26 -15.79 1.21
#